data_AF-A0A9D4KHK0-F1
#
_entry.id   AF-A0A9D4KHK0-F1
#
_cell.length_a   1.000
_cell.length_b   1.000
_cell.length_c   1.000
_cell.angle_alpha   90.00
_cell.angle_beta   90.00
_cell.angle_gamma   90.00
#
_symmetry.space_group_name_H-M   'P 1'
#
loop_
_entity.id
_entity.type
_entity.pdbx_description
1 polymer ?
#
loop_
_entity_poly.entity_id
_entity_poly.type
_entity_poly.pdbx_seq_one_letter_code
_entity_poly.pdbx_strand_id
1 'polypeptide(L)'
;MNFFPQENINLEVLNLSWNGLYLQGATSISAALAKNQSLRELDISCNRLSEKCVASFLTGMRNNTTLKKLKVCVKYLGRSLQ
;
A
#
# COMPACT_ATOMS: atom_id res chain seq x y z
N MET A 1 -11.86 -10.79 -4.79
CA MET A 1 -10.52 -11.32 -5.10
C MET A 1 -9.56 -10.87 -4.01
N ASN A 2 -8.99 -11.82 -3.26
CA ASN A 2 -7.97 -11.53 -2.24
C ASN A 2 -6.61 -11.45 -2.94
N PHE A 3 -6.03 -10.25 -3.04
CA PHE A 3 -4.77 -9.99 -3.73
C PHE A 3 -3.52 -10.49 -2.97
N PHE A 4 -3.68 -11.04 -1.77
CA PHE A 4 -2.58 -11.52 -0.95
C PHE A 4 -2.88 -12.95 -0.49
N PRO A 5 -2.18 -13.98 -1.02
CA PRO A 5 -2.23 -15.31 -0.43
C PRO A 5 -1.75 -15.21 1.03
N GLN A 6 -2.44 -15.91 1.93
CA GLN A 6 -2.32 -15.72 3.39
C GLN A 6 -0.93 -16.01 3.96
N GLU A 7 0.01 -16.57 3.20
CA GLU A 7 1.37 -16.85 3.67
C GLU A 7 2.41 -16.68 2.55
N ASN A 8 2.60 -15.45 2.07
CA ASN A 8 3.77 -15.14 1.23
C ASN A 8 4.98 -14.82 2.12
N ILE A 9 5.51 -15.84 2.81
CA ILE A 9 6.53 -15.70 3.86
C ILE A 9 7.92 -15.27 3.34
N ASN A 10 8.16 -15.30 2.03
CA ASN A 10 9.45 -14.96 1.44
C ASN A 10 9.40 -13.74 0.50
N LEU A 11 8.23 -13.18 0.23
CA LEU A 11 8.13 -12.06 -0.70
C LEU A 11 8.63 -10.78 -0.05
N GLU A 12 9.85 -10.35 -0.38
CA GLU A 12 10.45 -9.14 0.17
C GLU A 12 10.12 -7.87 -0.62
N VAL A 13 9.87 -7.99 -1.92
CA VAL A 13 9.62 -6.84 -2.81
C VAL A 13 8.35 -7.08 -3.62
N LEU A 14 7.41 -6.13 -3.57
CA LEU A 14 6.17 -6.18 -4.33
C LEU A 14 5.96 -4.86 -5.10
N ASN A 15 5.81 -4.97 -6.42
CA ASN A 15 5.48 -3.86 -7.28
C ASN A 15 4.02 -3.98 -7.78
N LEU A 16 3.17 -3.08 -7.30
CA LEU A 16 1.79 -2.88 -7.73
C LEU A 16 1.59 -1.52 -8.40
N SER A 17 2.64 -0.91 -8.92
CA SER A 17 2.52 0.36 -9.65
C SER A 17 1.63 0.20 -10.89
N TRP A 18 0.92 1.28 -11.26
CA TRP A 18 0.06 1.32 -12.46
C TRP A 18 -1.09 0.28 -12.51
N ASN A 19 -1.57 -0.22 -11.36
CA ASN A 19 -2.66 -1.21 -11.29
C ASN A 19 -4.05 -0.62 -11.03
N GLY A 20 -4.21 0.70 -11.07
CA GLY A 20 -5.50 1.36 -10.85
C GLY A 20 -6.06 1.20 -9.43
N LEU A 21 -5.22 0.93 -8.42
CA LEU A 21 -5.64 0.78 -7.02
C LEU A 21 -6.39 2.03 -6.54
N TYR A 22 -7.54 1.80 -5.92
CA TYR A 22 -8.39 2.80 -5.28
C TYR A 22 -8.67 2.36 -3.83
N LEU A 23 -9.57 3.06 -3.12
CA LEU A 23 -9.79 2.87 -1.68
C LEU A 23 -9.93 1.40 -1.24
N GLN A 24 -10.71 0.59 -1.96
CA GLN A 24 -10.91 -0.80 -1.60
C GLN A 24 -9.61 -1.62 -1.66
N GLY A 25 -8.84 -1.45 -2.74
CA GLY A 25 -7.53 -2.10 -2.88
C GLY A 25 -6.54 -1.63 -1.81
N ALA A 26 -6.53 -0.33 -1.50
CA ALA A 26 -5.70 0.22 -0.43
C ALA A 26 -6.03 -0.40 0.94
N THR A 27 -7.31 -0.52 1.29
CA THR A 27 -7.75 -1.16 2.54
C THR A 27 -7.34 -2.63 2.60
N SER A 28 -7.49 -3.38 1.49
CA SER A 28 -7.08 -4.80 1.44
C SER A 28 -5.56 -4.96 1.60
N ILE A 29 -4.77 -4.13 0.92
CA ILE A 29 -3.30 -4.15 1.07
C ILE A 29 -2.91 -3.76 2.50
N SER A 30 -3.54 -2.74 3.08
CA SER A 30 -3.29 -2.32 4.46
C SER A 30 -3.53 -3.45 5.47
N ALA A 31 -4.65 -4.17 5.34
CA ALA A 31 -4.95 -5.33 6.19
C ALA A 31 -3.95 -6.48 5.99
N ALA A 32 -3.47 -6.69 4.77
CA ALA A 32 -2.44 -7.69 4.48
C ALA A 32 -1.08 -7.28 5.07
N LEU A 33 -0.68 -6.02 4.92
CA LEU A 33 0.55 -5.46 5.49
C LEU A 33 0.58 -5.60 7.00
N ALA A 34 -0.53 -5.36 7.70
CA ALA A 34 -0.57 -5.49 9.16
C ALA A 34 -0.22 -6.90 9.68
N LYS A 35 -0.34 -7.93 8.83
CA LYS A 35 -0.02 -9.33 9.15
C LYS A 35 1.25 -9.85 8.48
N ASN A 36 1.74 -9.14 7.46
CA ASN A 36 2.89 -9.57 6.68
C ASN A 36 4.21 -9.31 7.44
N GLN A 37 5.08 -10.32 7.51
CA GLN A 37 6.38 -10.25 8.20
C GLN A 37 7.59 -10.46 7.27
N SER A 38 7.38 -10.40 5.95
CA SER A 38 8.40 -10.71 4.95
C SER A 38 8.70 -9.50 4.05
N LEU A 39 7.65 -8.77 3.69
CA LEU A 39 7.71 -7.66 2.75
C LEU A 39 8.52 -6.51 3.34
N ARG A 40 9.53 -6.08 2.58
CA ARG A 40 10.44 -4.98 2.88
C ARG A 40 10.22 -3.79 1.97
N GLU A 41 9.80 -4.02 0.73
CA GLU A 41 9.53 -2.95 -0.23
C GLU A 41 8.18 -3.14 -0.91
N LEU A 42 7.37 -2.08 -0.90
CA LEU A 42 6.09 -2.00 -1.61
C LEU A 42 6.07 -0.77 -2.51
N ASP A 43 5.84 -0.98 -3.81
CA ASP A 43 5.57 0.08 -4.76
C ASP A 43 4.10 0.09 -5.17
N ILE A 44 3.38 1.16 -4.82
CA ILE A 44 2.00 1.41 -5.23
C ILE A 44 1.89 2.74 -5.99
N SER A 45 2.98 3.20 -6.60
CA SER A 45 3.01 4.42 -7.41
C SER A 45 2.09 4.34 -8.64
N CYS A 46 1.73 5.49 -9.20
CA CYS A 46 0.85 5.62 -10.36
C CYS A 46 -0.48 4.85 -10.27
N ASN A 47 -1.04 4.75 -9.07
CA ASN A 47 -2.40 4.25 -8.84
C ASN A 47 -3.40 5.40 -8.61
N ARG A 48 -4.68 5.09 -8.44
CA ARG A 48 -5.78 6.05 -8.20
C ARG A 48 -5.96 6.31 -6.70
N LEU A 49 -4.85 6.61 -6.01
CA LEU A 49 -4.84 6.80 -4.56
C LEU A 49 -5.28 8.21 -4.19
N SER A 50 -6.29 8.30 -3.31
CA SER A 50 -6.70 9.54 -2.64
C SER A 50 -6.04 9.67 -1.27
N GLU A 51 -6.18 10.81 -0.61
CA GLU A 51 -5.71 11.00 0.78
C GLU A 51 -6.25 9.94 1.74
N LYS A 52 -7.52 9.53 1.58
CA LYS A 52 -8.13 8.44 2.36
C LYS A 52 -7.40 7.10 2.16
N CYS A 53 -6.92 6.83 0.94
CA CYS A 53 -6.13 5.63 0.66
C CYS A 53 -4.80 5.68 1.43
N VAL A 54 -4.11 6.82 1.40
CA VAL A 54 -2.86 7.03 2.13
C VAL A 54 -3.05 6.84 3.63
N ALA A 55 -4.10 7.43 4.21
CA ALA A 55 -4.45 7.25 5.62
C ALA A 55 -4.67 5.78 5.99
N SER A 56 -5.34 5.02 5.12
CA SER A 56 -5.56 3.58 5.34
C SER A 56 -4.24 2.79 5.36
N PHE A 57 -3.27 3.12 4.49
CA PHE A 57 -1.94 2.50 4.52
C PHE A 57 -1.18 2.80 5.81
N LEU A 58 -1.25 4.04 6.33
CA LEU A 58 -0.61 4.40 7.61
C LEU A 58 -1.14 3.54 8.76
N THR A 59 -2.43 3.23 8.78
CA THR A 59 -3.01 2.35 9.80
C THR A 59 -2.44 0.93 9.75
N GLY A 60 -2.31 0.34 8.55
CA GLY A 60 -1.74 -1.00 8.37
C GLY A 60 -0.25 -1.06 8.67
N MET A 61 0.49 0.00 8.36
CA MET A 61 1.92 0.11 8.65
C MET A 61 2.23 0.28 10.14
N ARG A 62 1.30 0.82 10.94
CA ARG A 62 1.54 1.06 12.38
C ARG A 62 2.02 -0.18 13.13
N ASN A 63 1.56 -1.36 12.71
CA ASN A 63 1.91 -2.64 13.33
C ASN A 63 2.90 -3.46 12.47
N ASN A 64 3.24 -3.00 11.27
CA ASN A 64 4.19 -3.69 10.40
C ASN A 64 5.62 -3.20 10.71
N THR A 65 6.50 -4.10 11.13
CA THR A 65 7.89 -3.79 11.50
C THR A 65 8.90 -4.14 10.40
N THR A 66 8.47 -4.84 9.36
CA THR A 66 9.33 -5.42 8.31
C THR A 66 9.44 -4.54 7.08
N LEU A 67 8.38 -3.82 6.73
CA LEU A 67 8.34 -2.90 5.60
C LEU A 67 9.30 -1.74 5.86
N LYS A 68 10.29 -1.60 5.00
CA LYS A 68 11.34 -0.56 5.08
C LYS A 68 11.15 0.53 4.05
N LYS A 69 10.48 0.23 2.91
CA LYS A 69 10.25 1.20 1.84
C LYS A 69 8.82 1.08 1.31
N LEU A 70 8.13 2.23 1.27
CA LEU A 70 6.84 2.38 0.61
C LEU A 70 6.96 3.49 -0.44
N LYS A 71 6.71 3.15 -1.71
CA LYS A 71 6.62 4.14 -2.78
C LYS A 71 5.15 4.43 -3.07
N VAL A 72 4.76 5.69 -2.88
CA VAL A 72 3.43 6.20 -3.24
C VAL A 72 3.59 7.32 -4.26
N CYS A 73 2.69 7.39 -5.23
CA CYS A 73 2.57 8.56 -6.09
C CYS A 73 1.25 9.23 -5.74
N VAL A 74 1.32 10.36 -5.05
CA VAL A 74 0.12 11.13 -4.71
C VAL A 74 -0.02 12.20 -5.77
N LYS A 75 -0.84 11.93 -6.79
CA LYS A 75 -1.17 12.91 -7.84
C LYS A 75 -1.98 14.11 -7.31
N TYR A 76 -2.33 14.13 -6.03
CA TYR A 76 -3.24 15.10 -5.42
C TYR A 76 -2.71 15.82 -4.17
N LEU A 77 -1.44 15.64 -3.80
CA LEU A 77 -0.84 16.29 -2.60
C LEU A 77 -0.56 17.81 -2.80
N GLY A 78 -1.24 18.44 -3.75
CA GLY A 78 -0.99 19.82 -4.17
C GLY A 78 -2.13 20.45 -4.98
N ARG A 79 -3.40 20.09 -4.71
CA ARG A 79 -4.56 20.87 -5.17
C ARG A 79 -5.40 21.37 -3.98
N SER A 80 -4.74 22.07 -3.07
CA SER A 80 -5.33 23.22 -2.41
C SER A 80 -4.79 24.46 -3.13
N LEU A 81 -5.67 25.41 -3.48
CA LEU A 81 -5.46 26.61 -4.32
C LEU A 81 -5.74 26.42 -5.83
N GLN A 82 -7.02 26.28 -6.17
CA GLN A 82 -7.69 27.27 -7.03
C GLN A 82 -8.95 27.72 -6.31
#